data_AF-A0A928H167-F1
#
_entry.id   AF-A0A928H167-F1
#
_cell.length_a   1.000
_cell.length_b   1.000
_cell.length_c   1.000
_cell.angle_alpha   90.00
_cell.angle_beta   90.00
_cell.angle_gamma   90.00
#
_symmetry.space_group_name_H-M   'P 1'
#
loop_
_entity.id
_entity.type
_entity.pdbx_description
1 polymer ?
#
loop_
_entity_poly.entity_id
_entity_poly.type
_entity_poly.pdbx_seq_one_letter_code
_entity_poly.pdbx_strand_id
1 'polypeptide(L)' 'MPAGSRPTAPEATEQEQETRPLRTIRDAFRKIIVTYDDIAPYHNDDGFLILGLAEFLKDPRAMEL' A
#
# COMPACT_ATOMS: atom_id res chain seq x y z
N MET A 1 -22.10 40.79 10.83
CA MET A 1 -21.67 40.40 9.47
C MET A 1 -20.33 41.06 9.17
N PRO A 2 -19.35 40.42 8.50
CA PRO A 2 -19.37 39.09 7.88
C PRO A 2 -18.30 38.12 8.43
N ALA A 3 -18.50 36.85 8.12
CA ALA A 3 -17.59 35.75 8.40
C ALA A 3 -16.21 36.02 7.80
N GLY A 4 -15.15 35.88 8.62
CA GLY A 4 -13.79 35.78 8.13
C GLY A 4 -13.66 34.50 7.32
N SER A 5 -13.66 34.62 6.00
CA SER A 5 -13.34 33.54 5.08
C SER A 5 -12.00 32.93 5.47
N ARG A 6 -12.04 31.66 5.88
CA ARG A 6 -10.85 30.82 6.11
C ARG A 6 -9.99 30.86 4.84
N PRO A 7 -8.70 31.25 4.91
CA PRO A 7 -7.86 31.23 3.72
C PRO A 7 -7.66 29.77 3.29
N THR A 8 -8.28 29.41 2.18
CA THR A 8 -7.98 28.19 1.43
C THR A 8 -6.77 28.49 0.56
N ALA A 9 -5.57 28.13 1.01
CA ALA A 9 -4.35 28.21 0.21
C ALA A 9 -3.41 27.06 0.57
N PRO A 10 -2.66 26.47 -0.37
CA PRO A 10 -2.93 26.23 -1.79
C PRO A 10 -2.84 24.71 -2.11
N GLU A 11 -3.25 24.32 -3.32
CA GLU A 11 -3.34 22.95 -3.85
C GLU A 11 -2.04 22.12 -3.80
N ALA A 12 -0.91 22.72 -3.43
CA ALA A 12 0.35 22.01 -3.18
C ALA A 12 0.33 21.13 -1.91
N THR A 13 -0.67 21.28 -1.03
CA THR A 13 -0.70 20.59 0.26
C THR A 13 -1.64 19.40 0.34
N GLU A 14 -2.59 19.25 -0.58
CA GLU A 14 -3.56 18.14 -0.55
C GLU A 14 -2.85 16.82 -0.82
N GLN A 15 -2.02 16.75 -1.87
CA GLN A 15 -1.22 15.56 -2.15
C GLN A 15 -0.23 15.23 -1.02
N GLU A 16 0.38 16.24 -0.39
CA GLU A 16 1.29 16.03 0.73
C GLU A 16 0.56 15.61 2.02
N GLN A 17 -0.67 16.10 2.24
CA GLN A 17 -1.53 15.70 3.36
C GLN A 17 -2.09 14.28 3.16
N GLU A 18 -2.53 13.94 1.94
CA GLU A 18 -3.07 12.62 1.60
C GLU A 18 -1.98 11.53 1.58
N THR A 19 -0.76 11.86 1.16
CA THR A 19 0.36 10.90 1.14
C THR A 19 1.12 10.83 2.47
N ARG A 20 0.84 11.72 3.43
CA ARG A 20 1.48 11.74 4.76
C ARG A 20 1.32 10.44 5.56
N PRO A 21 0.13 9.80 5.63
CA PRO A 21 -0.06 8.52 6.31
C PRO A 21 0.73 7.40 5.64
N LEU A 22 0.79 7.42 4.31
CA LEU A 22 1.51 6.47 3.47
C LEU A 22 3.03 6.55 3.67
N ARG A 23 3.56 7.75 3.96
CA ARG A 23 5.00 7.96 4.22
C ARG A 23 5.44 7.67 5.65
N THR A 24 4.51 7.73 6.61
CA THR A 24 4.85 7.70 8.05
C THR A 24 4.85 6.28 8.62
N ILE A 25 4.13 5.34 8.01
CA ILE A 25 3.94 4.01 8.58
C ILE A 25 4.77 3.00 7.78
N ARG A 26 5.84 2.47 8.38
CA ARG A 26 6.68 1.39 7.83
C ARG A 26 5.89 0.13 7.45
N ASP A 27 4.69 -0.02 8.01
CA ASP A 27 3.74 -1.14 7.85
C ASP A 27 2.45 -0.77 7.06
N ALA A 28 2.38 0.41 6.43
CA ALA A 28 1.18 0.81 5.68
C ALA A 28 0.95 -0.02 4.41
N PHE A 29 1.95 -0.80 3.97
CA PHE A 29 1.89 -1.54 2.73
C PHE A 29 2.18 -3.01 2.97
N ARG A 30 1.32 -3.87 2.39
CA ARG A 30 1.63 -5.29 2.24
C ARG A 30 2.81 -5.44 1.29
N LYS A 31 3.82 -6.20 1.72
CA LYS A 31 5.01 -6.46 0.91
C LYS A 31 4.90 -7.86 0.31
N ILE A 32 4.91 -7.94 -1.01
CA ILE A 32 4.81 -9.20 -1.73
C ILE A 32 5.98 -9.37 -2.70
N ILE A 33 6.44 -10.60 -2.88
CA ILE A 33 7.43 -11.00 -3.90
C ILE A 33 6.77 -12.06 -4.79
N VAL A 34 6.66 -11.77 -6.08
CA VAL A 34 6.07 -12.69 -7.05
C VAL A 34 7.17 -13.37 -7.86
N THR A 35 7.23 -14.70 -7.82
CA THR A 35 8.20 -15.51 -8.57
C THR A 35 7.56 -16.18 -9.78
N TYR A 36 8.35 -16.54 -10.80
CA TYR A 36 7.81 -17.31 -11.93
C TYR A 36 7.53 -18.78 -11.55
N ASP A 37 8.28 -19.30 -10.58
CA ASP A 37 8.19 -20.69 -10.11
C ASP A 37 6.84 -21.01 -9.45
N ASP A 38 6.47 -22.29 -9.53
CA ASP A 38 5.30 -22.85 -8.84
C ASP A 38 5.70 -23.20 -7.40
N ILE A 39 5.48 -22.25 -6.50
CA ILE A 39 5.82 -22.35 -5.08
C ILE A 39 4.58 -22.17 -4.22
N ALA A 40 4.54 -22.90 -3.11
CA ALA A 40 3.53 -22.65 -2.08
C ALA A 40 3.78 -21.25 -1.47
N PRO A 41 2.74 -20.42 -1.29
CA PRO A 41 2.87 -19.12 -0.64
C PRO A 41 3.43 -19.23 0.78
N TYR A 42 4.35 -18.35 1.16
CA TYR A 42 4.89 -18.29 2.52
C TYR A 42 5.36 -16.88 2.89
N HIS A 43 5.44 -16.61 4.20
CA HIS A 43 6.05 -15.38 4.73
C HIS A 43 7.50 -15.64 5.11
N ASN A 44 8.42 -14.76 4.73
CA ASN A 44 9.80 -14.80 5.23
C ASN A 44 9.94 -14.08 6.59
N ASP A 45 11.14 -14.14 7.17
CA ASP A 45 11.45 -13.50 8.46
C ASP A 45 11.27 -11.97 8.46
N ASP A 46 11.34 -11.34 7.29
CA ASP A 46 11.13 -9.90 7.10
C ASP A 46 9.64 -9.53 6.88
N GLY A 47 8.73 -10.51 6.90
CA GLY A 47 7.28 -10.31 6.74
C GLY A 47 6.82 -10.06 5.30
N PHE A 48 7.59 -10.50 4.30
CA PHE A 48 7.18 -10.50 2.90
C PHE A 48 6.43 -11.78 2.58
N LEU A 49 5.25 -11.65 1.96
CA LEU A 49 4.57 -12.77 1.33
C LEU A 49 5.25 -13.10 0.00
N ILE A 50 5.79 -14.31 -0.13
CA ILE A 50 6.37 -14.82 -1.36
C ILE A 50 5.40 -15.83 -1.97
N LEU A 51 5.03 -15.63 -3.24
CA LEU A 51 4.10 -16.49 -3.96
C LEU A 51 4.43 -16.58 -5.46
N GLY A 52 3.96 -17.65 -6.11
CA GLY A 52 4.11 -17.82 -7.55
C GLY A 52 3.20 -16.89 -8.37
N LEU A 53 3.63 -16.55 -9.58
CA LEU A 53 2.89 -15.71 -10.54
C LEU A 53 1.52 -16.30 -10.86
N ALA A 54 1.43 -17.63 -10.99
CA ALA A 54 0.17 -18.30 -11.27
C ALA A 54 -0.84 -18.11 -10.13
N GLU A 55 -0.42 -18.26 -8.86
CA GLU A 55 -1.28 -18.03 -7.69
C GLU A 55 -1.72 -16.56 -7.61
N PHE A 56 -0.79 -15.63 -7.83
CA PHE A 56 -1.08 -14.20 -7.81
C PHE A 56 -2.14 -13.77 -8.84
N LEU A 57 -2.12 -14.36 -10.04
CA LEU A 57 -3.07 -14.02 -11.11
C LEU A 57 -4.41 -14.76 -11.02
N LYS A 58 -4.46 -15.91 -10.32
CA LYS A 58 -5.66 -16.76 -10.26
C LYS A 58 -6.57 -16.43 -9.09
N ASP A 59 -6.03 -16.04 -7.94
CA ASP A 59 -6.84 -15.69 -6.76
C ASP A 59 -6.86 -14.18 -6.53
N PRO A 60 -8.03 -13.51 -6.61
CA PRO A 60 -8.15 -12.10 -6.26
C PRO A 60 -7.77 -11.78 -4.81
N ARG A 61 -7.70 -12.79 -3.93
CA ARG A 61 -7.27 -12.68 -2.53
C ARG A 61 -5.83 -13.15 -2.31
N ALA A 62 -5.05 -13.35 -3.37
CA ALA A 62 -3.68 -13.84 -3.27
C ALA A 62 -2.77 -12.99 -2.35
N MET A 63 -3.12 -11.72 -2.13
CA MET A 63 -2.39 -10.82 -1.24
C MET A 63 -2.74 -10.98 0.25
N GLU A 64 -3.64 -11.90 0.60
CA GLU A 64 -4.10 -12.22 1.97
C GLU A 64 -3.59 -13.58 2.48
N LEU A 65 -2.77 -14.27 1.67
CA LEU A 65 -2.22 -15.59 1.96
C LEU A 65 -1.10 -15.56 3.02
#